data_AF-A0A842VBI0-F1
#
_entry.id   AF-A0A842VBI0-F1
#
_cell.length_a   1.000
_cell.length_b   1.000
_cell.length_c   1.000
_cell.angle_alpha   90.00
_cell.angle_beta   90.00
_cell.angle_gamma   90.00
#
_symmetry.space_group_name_H-M   'P 1'
#
loop_
_entity.id
_entity.type
_entity.pdbx_description
1 polymer ?
#
loop_
_entity_poly.entity_id
_entity_poly.type
_entity_poly.pdbx_seq_one_letter_code
_entity_poly.pdbx_strand_id
1 'polypeptide(L)'
;MDWMGFFISFATSGVVATIIGKTIEIRNKKKMEKLRHEYNQEIEKLKADITIKKEIEEFIAQKRLQVYPKIVSTVYRIRNIAREFVTGTKITENKIDEIENYNTILIEYIISNRLLLQRDKIFDPPHQYKKHTILFIQLLRDLQFYEKKNNDKEINLINSKLKTQFEVIDTEYDKIIKIFEEAEKIVA
;
A
#
# COMPACT_ATOMS: atom_id res chain seq x y z
N MET A 1 61.90 -32.68 63.32
CA MET A 1 60.70 -33.24 62.65
C MET A 1 59.61 -32.22 62.78
N ASP A 2 59.44 -31.39 61.75
CA ASP A 2 58.49 -30.28 61.73
C ASP A 2 57.36 -30.61 60.75
N TRP A 3 56.60 -31.66 61.09
CA TRP A 3 55.51 -32.16 60.24
C TRP A 3 54.24 -31.33 60.41
N MET A 4 54.07 -30.61 61.52
CA MET A 4 52.86 -29.79 61.76
C MET A 4 52.82 -28.50 60.92
N GLY A 5 53.96 -27.85 60.66
CA GLY A 5 54.00 -26.62 59.84
C GLY A 5 53.63 -26.86 58.38
N PHE A 6 53.95 -28.02 57.83
CA PHE A 6 53.69 -28.37 56.43
C PHE A 6 52.19 -28.62 56.16
N PHE A 7 51.48 -29.27 57.10
CA PHE A 7 50.04 -29.51 56.96
C PHE A 7 49.18 -28.24 57.13
N ILE A 8 49.59 -27.30 57.98
CA ILE A 8 48.87 -26.02 58.16
C ILE A 8 49.03 -25.13 56.91
N SER A 9 50.21 -25.11 56.29
CA SER A 9 50.46 -24.36 55.04
C SER A 9 49.71 -24.95 53.84
N PHE A 10 49.58 -26.28 53.73
CA PHE A 10 48.80 -26.95 52.69
C PHE A 10 47.28 -26.79 52.89
N ALA A 11 46.79 -26.87 54.13
CA ALA A 11 45.37 -26.67 54.41
C ALA A 11 44.94 -25.21 54.16
N THR A 12 45.78 -24.24 54.52
CA THR A 12 45.50 -22.82 54.26
C THR A 12 45.59 -22.47 52.77
N SER A 13 46.53 -23.05 52.01
CA SER A 13 46.61 -22.84 50.55
C SER A 13 45.43 -23.46 49.80
N GLY A 14 44.98 -24.66 50.20
CA GLY A 14 43.81 -25.32 49.63
C GLY A 14 42.49 -24.57 49.92
N VAL A 15 42.33 -24.02 51.13
CA VAL A 15 41.18 -23.19 51.49
C VAL A 15 41.16 -21.88 50.71
N VAL A 16 42.32 -21.20 50.58
CA VAL A 16 42.44 -19.97 49.80
C VAL A 16 42.16 -20.22 48.32
N ALA A 17 42.70 -21.28 47.73
CA ALA A 17 42.42 -21.67 46.34
C ALA A 17 40.92 -21.97 46.12
N THR A 18 40.27 -22.64 47.07
CA THR A 18 38.83 -22.93 47.03
C THR A 18 37.98 -21.67 47.13
N ILE A 19 38.35 -20.71 47.98
CA ILE A 19 37.64 -19.43 48.12
C ILE A 19 37.80 -18.61 46.84
N ILE A 20 39.01 -18.53 46.27
CA ILE A 20 39.27 -17.81 45.01
C ILE A 20 38.48 -18.46 43.86
N GLY A 21 38.50 -19.79 43.74
CA GLY A 21 37.73 -20.54 42.76
C GLY A 21 36.23 -20.27 42.86
N LYS A 22 35.64 -20.37 44.06
CA LYS A 22 34.23 -20.03 44.31
C LYS A 22 33.91 -18.57 43.99
N THR A 23 34.82 -17.65 44.29
CA THR A 23 34.61 -16.21 44.01
C THR A 23 34.58 -15.94 42.49
N ILE A 24 35.48 -16.58 41.73
CA ILE A 24 35.50 -16.50 40.27
C ILE A 24 34.23 -17.13 39.68
N GLU A 25 33.80 -18.27 40.20
CA GLU A 25 32.57 -18.96 39.79
C GLU A 25 31.33 -18.08 40.02
N ILE A 26 31.18 -17.48 41.20
CA ILE A 26 30.08 -16.56 41.51
C ILE A 26 30.10 -15.33 40.58
N ARG A 27 31.28 -14.76 40.33
CA ARG A 27 31.43 -13.62 39.40
C ARG A 27 31.03 -14.00 37.98
N ASN A 28 31.47 -15.15 37.50
CA ASN A 28 31.12 -15.66 36.18
C ASN A 28 29.62 -15.95 36.08
N LYS A 29 29.02 -16.55 37.11
CA LYS A 29 27.58 -16.80 37.17
C LYS A 29 26.78 -15.50 37.09
N LYS A 30 27.12 -14.48 37.89
CA LYS A 30 26.49 -13.15 37.82
C LYS A 30 26.64 -12.48 36.46
N LYS A 31 27.83 -12.60 35.83
CA LYS A 31 28.06 -12.06 34.49
C LYS A 31 27.20 -12.78 33.44
N MET A 32 27.09 -14.10 33.51
CA MET A 32 26.25 -14.89 32.63
C MET A 32 24.76 -14.60 32.83
N GLU A 33 24.31 -14.41 34.07
CA GLU A 33 22.92 -14.00 34.38
C GLU A 33 22.62 -12.61 33.81
N LYS A 34 23.53 -11.65 33.95
CA LYS A 34 23.38 -10.30 33.37
C LYS A 34 23.30 -10.36 31.84
N LEU A 35 24.22 -11.07 31.19
CA LEU A 35 24.20 -11.24 29.73
C LEU A 35 22.92 -11.93 29.26
N ARG A 36 22.47 -12.99 29.94
CA ARG A 36 21.19 -13.65 29.63
C ARG A 36 20.00 -12.70 29.75
N HIS A 37 19.99 -11.83 30.77
CA HIS A 37 18.95 -10.84 30.94
C HIS A 37 18.94 -9.83 29.78
N GLU A 38 20.10 -9.29 29.41
CA GLU A 38 20.26 -8.37 28.27
C GLU A 38 19.80 -9.01 26.95
N TYR A 39 20.24 -10.25 26.67
CA TYR A 39 19.80 -10.99 25.49
C TYR A 39 18.28 -11.24 25.48
N ASN A 40 17.70 -11.61 26.63
CA ASN A 40 16.26 -11.82 26.71
C ASN A 40 15.48 -10.53 26.45
N GLN A 41 15.96 -9.38 26.94
CA GLN A 41 15.34 -8.08 26.64
C GLN A 41 15.42 -7.75 25.15
N GLU A 42 16.56 -7.99 24.51
CA GLU A 42 16.73 -7.77 23.08
C GLU A 42 15.83 -8.69 22.24
N ILE A 43 15.71 -9.96 22.64
CA ILE A 43 14.80 -10.92 22.01
C ILE A 43 13.35 -10.45 22.12
N GLU A 44 12.90 -10.02 23.31
CA GLU A 44 11.53 -9.53 23.48
C GLU A 44 11.26 -8.27 22.66
N LYS A 45 12.25 -7.36 22.55
CA LYS A 45 12.14 -6.19 21.68
C LYS A 45 12.01 -6.59 20.20
N LEU A 46 12.87 -7.49 19.72
CA LEU A 46 12.82 -7.98 18.34
C LEU A 46 11.51 -8.71 18.04
N LYS A 47 10.99 -9.50 18.99
CA LYS A 47 9.67 -10.13 18.86
C LYS A 47 8.56 -9.09 18.73
N ALA A 48 8.56 -8.05 19.57
CA ALA A 48 7.58 -6.97 19.47
C ALA A 48 7.66 -6.25 18.13
N ASP A 49 8.87 -5.93 17.65
CA ASP A 49 9.09 -5.28 16.35
C ASP A 49 8.60 -6.14 15.19
N ILE A 50 8.83 -7.46 15.23
CA ILE A 50 8.34 -8.41 14.22
C ILE A 50 6.82 -8.48 14.24
N THR A 51 6.20 -8.56 15.42
CA THR A 51 4.74 -8.59 15.56
C THR A 51 4.11 -7.34 14.97
N ILE A 52 4.63 -6.16 15.31
CA ILE A 52 4.14 -4.88 14.77
C ILE A 52 4.27 -4.84 13.24
N LYS A 53 5.42 -5.26 12.70
CA LYS A 53 5.62 -5.32 11.23
C LYS A 53 4.61 -6.24 10.57
N LYS A 54 4.38 -7.42 11.14
CA LYS A 54 3.43 -8.40 10.61
C LYS A 54 2.00 -7.86 10.63
N GLU A 55 1.56 -7.25 11.73
CA GLU A 55 0.24 -6.64 11.85
C GLU A 55 0.04 -5.51 10.82
N ILE A 56 1.07 -4.68 10.62
CA ILE A 56 1.05 -3.63 9.60
C ILE A 56 0.94 -4.25 8.19
N GLU A 57 1.74 -5.27 7.87
CA GLU A 57 1.69 -5.95 6.57
C GLU A 57 0.33 -6.59 6.30
N GLU A 58 -0.26 -7.25 7.30
CA GLU A 58 -1.60 -7.84 7.21
C GLU A 58 -2.68 -6.78 6.99
N PHE A 59 -2.66 -5.69 7.76
CA PHE A 59 -3.58 -4.56 7.57
C PHE A 59 -3.47 -3.98 6.16
N ILE A 60 -2.24 -3.82 5.68
CA ILE A 60 -1.95 -3.32 4.34
C ILE A 60 -2.51 -4.26 3.27
N ALA A 61 -2.25 -5.56 3.38
CA ALA A 61 -2.73 -6.57 2.43
C ALA A 61 -4.27 -6.55 2.36
N GLN A 62 -4.94 -6.50 3.51
CA GLN A 62 -6.40 -6.37 3.58
C GLN A 62 -6.90 -5.10 2.88
N LYS A 63 -6.22 -3.96 3.08
CA LYS A 63 -6.58 -2.71 2.39
C LYS A 63 -6.40 -2.81 0.88
N ARG A 64 -5.33 -3.44 0.39
CA ARG A 64 -5.13 -3.67 -1.05
C ARG A 64 -6.28 -4.49 -1.64
N LEU A 65 -6.61 -5.63 -1.02
CA LEU A 65 -7.71 -6.51 -1.45
C LEU A 65 -9.08 -5.80 -1.48
N GLN A 66 -9.28 -4.80 -0.63
CA GLN A 66 -10.52 -4.03 -0.59
C GLN A 66 -10.56 -2.87 -1.59
N VAL A 67 -9.42 -2.21 -1.83
CA VAL A 67 -9.36 -0.93 -2.58
C VAL A 67 -9.06 -1.17 -4.05
N TYR A 68 -8.12 -2.06 -4.37
CA TYR A 68 -7.62 -2.25 -5.73
C TYR A 68 -8.72 -2.72 -6.70
N PRO A 69 -9.51 -3.77 -6.37
CA PRO A 69 -10.59 -4.20 -7.25
C PRO A 69 -11.66 -3.13 -7.45
N LYS A 70 -11.88 -2.28 -6.45
CA LYS A 70 -12.86 -1.18 -6.55
C LYS A 70 -12.40 -0.08 -7.50
N ILE A 71 -11.12 0.27 -7.50
CA ILE A 71 -10.55 1.21 -8.47
C ILE A 71 -10.65 0.61 -9.88
N VAL A 72 -10.18 -0.64 -10.06
CA VAL A 72 -10.22 -1.35 -11.35
C VAL A 72 -11.65 -1.46 -11.90
N SER A 73 -12.61 -1.87 -11.07
CA SER A 73 -14.01 -1.95 -11.47
C SER A 73 -14.57 -0.58 -11.84
N THR A 74 -14.22 0.48 -11.11
CA THR A 74 -14.75 1.83 -11.38
C THR A 74 -14.20 2.36 -12.72
N VAL A 75 -12.90 2.21 -12.98
CA VAL A 75 -12.31 2.65 -14.26
C VAL A 75 -12.90 1.87 -15.43
N TYR A 76 -13.10 0.56 -15.28
CA TYR A 76 -13.76 -0.27 -16.28
C TYR A 76 -15.18 0.21 -16.62
N ARG A 77 -15.99 0.54 -15.61
CA ARG A 77 -17.35 1.08 -15.80
C ARG A 77 -17.33 2.42 -16.53
N ILE A 78 -16.46 3.34 -16.12
CA ILE A 78 -16.29 4.64 -16.77
C ILE A 78 -15.92 4.45 -18.25
N ARG A 79 -14.94 3.59 -18.54
CA ARG A 79 -14.51 3.26 -19.91
C ARG A 79 -15.66 2.73 -20.75
N ASN A 80 -16.47 1.82 -20.20
CA ASN A 80 -17.61 1.24 -20.92
C ASN A 80 -18.67 2.30 -21.24
N ILE A 81 -19.03 3.13 -20.28
CA ILE A 81 -20.01 4.21 -20.50
C ILE A 81 -19.45 5.20 -21.53
N ALA A 82 -18.18 5.59 -21.42
CA ALA A 82 -17.52 6.46 -22.38
C ALA A 82 -17.56 5.87 -23.80
N ARG A 83 -17.25 4.58 -23.95
CA ARG A 83 -17.33 3.86 -25.22
C ARG A 83 -18.74 3.91 -25.82
N GLU A 84 -19.77 3.70 -25.03
CA GLU A 84 -21.16 3.76 -25.51
C GLU A 84 -21.52 5.11 -26.13
N PHE A 85 -21.02 6.21 -25.56
CA PHE A 85 -21.20 7.55 -26.13
C PHE A 85 -20.51 7.67 -27.49
N VAL A 86 -19.30 7.14 -27.62
CA VAL A 86 -18.49 7.28 -28.84
C VAL A 86 -18.98 6.37 -29.97
N THR A 87 -19.59 5.22 -29.65
CA THR A 87 -20.15 4.27 -30.63
C THR A 87 -21.54 4.68 -31.14
N GLY A 88 -22.05 5.85 -30.76
CA GLY A 88 -23.30 6.41 -31.29
C GLY A 88 -24.56 5.96 -30.55
N THR A 89 -24.45 5.51 -29.31
CA THR A 89 -25.64 5.29 -28.47
C THR A 89 -26.29 6.64 -28.16
N LYS A 90 -27.63 6.72 -28.25
CA LYS A 90 -28.35 7.97 -27.96
C LYS A 90 -27.97 8.51 -26.56
N ILE A 91 -27.53 9.77 -26.54
CA ILE A 91 -27.13 10.48 -25.34
C ILE A 91 -28.39 10.78 -24.53
N THR A 92 -28.42 10.31 -23.29
CA THR A 92 -29.45 10.67 -22.31
C THR A 92 -28.78 11.33 -21.12
N GLU A 93 -29.48 12.29 -20.51
CA GLU A 93 -28.99 13.02 -19.32
C GLU A 93 -28.60 12.06 -18.19
N ASN A 94 -29.41 11.02 -17.98
CA ASN A 94 -29.15 9.96 -17.01
C ASN A 94 -27.78 9.28 -17.19
N LYS A 95 -27.30 9.11 -18.44
CA LYS A 95 -25.99 8.49 -18.69
C LYS A 95 -24.82 9.43 -18.37
N ILE A 96 -25.01 10.74 -18.55
CA ILE A 96 -24.00 11.73 -18.17
C ILE A 96 -23.86 11.76 -16.64
N ASP A 97 -25.00 11.74 -15.94
CA ASP A 97 -25.01 11.69 -14.48
C ASP A 97 -24.39 10.38 -13.95
N GLU A 98 -24.58 9.27 -14.67
CA GLU A 98 -23.97 7.98 -14.32
C GLU A 98 -22.43 8.01 -14.38
N ILE A 99 -21.84 8.53 -15.47
CA ILE A 99 -20.38 8.63 -15.58
C ILE A 99 -19.81 9.65 -14.57
N GLU A 100 -20.53 10.73 -14.29
CA GLU A 100 -20.17 11.70 -13.24
C GLU A 100 -20.15 11.07 -11.84
N ASN A 101 -21.15 10.25 -11.52
CA ASN A 101 -21.22 9.54 -10.26
C ASN A 101 -20.04 8.56 -10.12
N TYR A 102 -19.73 7.77 -11.16
CA TYR A 102 -18.56 6.88 -11.11
C TYR A 102 -17.24 7.63 -11.01
N ASN A 103 -17.10 8.77 -11.69
CA ASN A 103 -15.93 9.61 -11.56
C ASN A 103 -15.79 10.17 -10.13
N THR A 104 -16.89 10.53 -9.48
CA THR A 104 -16.91 10.94 -8.07
C THR A 104 -16.47 9.82 -7.14
N ILE A 105 -17.00 8.61 -7.34
CA ILE A 105 -16.58 7.40 -6.60
C ILE A 105 -15.08 7.12 -6.81
N LEU A 106 -14.58 7.24 -8.04
CA LEU A 106 -13.15 7.06 -8.34
C LEU A 106 -12.29 8.08 -7.58
N ILE A 107 -12.70 9.35 -7.57
CA ILE A 107 -12.02 10.42 -6.82
C ILE A 107 -11.97 10.08 -5.34
N GLU A 108 -13.10 9.65 -4.77
CA GLU A 108 -13.17 9.27 -3.36
C GLU A 108 -12.19 8.14 -3.04
N TYR A 109 -12.14 7.08 -3.85
CA TYR A 109 -11.19 5.98 -3.65
C TYR A 109 -9.73 6.43 -3.76
N ILE A 110 -9.39 7.27 -4.74
CA ILE A 110 -8.02 7.77 -4.93
C ILE A 110 -7.58 8.64 -3.74
N ILE A 111 -8.45 9.54 -3.28
CA ILE A 111 -8.10 10.49 -2.21
C ILE A 111 -8.08 9.81 -0.84
N SER A 112 -9.11 9.02 -0.51
CA SER A 112 -9.17 8.30 0.77
C SER A 112 -8.05 7.28 0.95
N ASN A 113 -7.48 6.77 -0.15
CA ASN A 113 -6.40 5.78 -0.12
C ASN A 113 -5.07 6.31 -0.67
N ARG A 114 -4.89 7.64 -0.73
CA ARG A 114 -3.69 8.26 -1.33
C ARG A 114 -2.38 7.69 -0.79
N LEU A 115 -2.24 7.59 0.53
CA LEU A 115 -1.00 7.10 1.17
C LEU A 115 -0.69 5.65 0.78
N LEU A 116 -1.72 4.80 0.73
CA LEU A 116 -1.59 3.40 0.30
C LEU A 116 -1.10 3.33 -1.15
N LEU A 117 -1.76 4.06 -2.05
CA LEU A 117 -1.43 4.09 -3.47
C LEU A 117 -0.03 4.69 -3.73
N GLN A 118 0.37 5.71 -2.97
CA GLN A 118 1.71 6.31 -3.07
C GLN A 118 2.80 5.37 -2.57
N ARG A 119 2.57 4.69 -1.44
CA ARG A 119 3.51 3.67 -0.94
C ARG A 119 3.77 2.59 -1.99
N ASP A 120 2.71 2.18 -2.68
CA ASP A 120 2.77 1.14 -3.70
C ASP A 120 3.17 1.68 -5.08
N LYS A 121 3.43 3.00 -5.20
CA LYS A 121 3.83 3.69 -6.45
C LYS A 121 2.80 3.56 -7.58
N ILE A 122 1.52 3.41 -7.25
CA ILE A 122 0.42 3.23 -8.20
C ILE A 122 -0.59 4.41 -8.18
N PHE A 123 -0.25 5.51 -7.52
CA PHE A 123 -1.14 6.67 -7.39
C PHE A 123 -1.35 7.43 -8.70
N ASP A 124 -0.30 7.61 -9.49
CA ASP A 124 -0.35 8.49 -10.65
C ASP A 124 -1.30 8.02 -11.77
N PRO A 125 -1.30 6.73 -12.20
CA PRO A 125 -2.18 6.26 -13.26
C PRO A 125 -3.69 6.54 -13.02
N PRO A 126 -4.31 6.12 -11.89
CA PRO A 126 -5.72 6.42 -11.64
C PRO A 126 -5.96 7.92 -11.47
N HIS A 127 -4.97 8.68 -10.99
CA HIS A 127 -5.07 10.14 -10.90
C HIS A 127 -5.08 10.82 -12.28
N GLN A 128 -4.31 10.35 -13.25
CA GLN A 128 -4.35 10.87 -14.63
C GLN A 128 -5.64 10.45 -15.33
N TYR A 129 -6.06 9.19 -15.19
CA TYR A 129 -7.33 8.69 -15.73
C TYR A 129 -8.53 9.53 -15.30
N LYS A 130 -8.58 9.92 -14.01
CA LYS A 130 -9.57 10.86 -13.49
C LYS A 130 -9.58 12.18 -14.26
N LYS A 131 -8.42 12.80 -14.52
CA LYS A 131 -8.37 14.08 -15.25
C LYS A 131 -8.96 13.96 -16.66
N HIS A 132 -8.63 12.87 -17.34
CA HIS A 132 -9.17 12.57 -18.67
C HIS A 132 -10.67 12.31 -18.65
N THR A 133 -11.18 11.67 -17.60
CA THR A 133 -12.61 11.46 -17.39
C THR A 133 -13.35 12.77 -17.15
N ILE A 134 -12.78 13.69 -16.36
CA ILE A 134 -13.37 15.02 -16.13
C ILE A 134 -13.49 15.80 -17.44
N LEU A 135 -12.44 15.79 -18.27
CA LEU A 135 -12.48 16.45 -19.58
C LEU A 135 -13.54 15.82 -20.49
N PHE A 136 -13.65 14.49 -20.48
CA PHE A 136 -14.67 13.78 -21.25
C PHE A 136 -16.09 14.19 -20.82
N ILE A 137 -16.35 14.28 -19.52
CA ILE A 137 -17.63 14.74 -18.96
C ILE A 137 -17.94 16.18 -19.40
N GLN A 138 -16.95 17.08 -19.36
CA GLN A 138 -17.12 18.46 -19.82
C GLN A 138 -17.54 18.50 -21.30
N LEU A 139 -16.89 17.69 -22.15
CA LEU A 139 -17.26 17.57 -23.57
C LEU A 139 -18.68 17.02 -23.76
N LEU A 140 -19.14 16.08 -22.93
CA LEU A 140 -20.53 15.60 -22.97
C LEU A 140 -21.55 16.69 -22.63
N ARG A 141 -21.26 17.52 -21.62
CA ARG A 141 -22.10 18.66 -21.23
C ARG A 141 -22.13 19.73 -22.34
N ASP A 142 -20.98 20.01 -22.96
CA ASP A 142 -20.90 20.90 -24.11
C ASP A 142 -21.73 20.36 -25.29
N LEU A 143 -21.63 19.06 -25.59
CA LEU A 143 -22.42 18.42 -26.65
C LEU A 143 -23.93 18.61 -26.40
N GLN A 144 -24.41 18.32 -25.19
CA GLN A 144 -25.80 18.50 -24.80
C GLN A 144 -26.26 19.97 -24.97
N PHE A 145 -25.39 20.94 -24.68
CA PHE A 145 -25.68 22.35 -24.86
C PHE A 145 -25.79 22.75 -26.33
N TYR A 146 -24.88 22.29 -27.20
CA TYR A 146 -24.89 22.62 -28.61
C TYR A 146 -25.96 21.86 -29.41
N GLU A 147 -26.35 20.66 -28.98
CA GLU A 147 -27.53 19.94 -29.48
C GLU A 147 -28.81 20.76 -29.26
N LYS A 148 -29.01 21.31 -28.04
CA LYS A 148 -30.15 22.19 -27.74
C LYS A 148 -30.17 23.47 -28.59
N LYS A 149 -29.00 23.92 -29.07
CA LYS A 149 -28.85 25.10 -29.94
C LYS A 149 -28.90 24.77 -31.45
N ASN A 150 -29.01 23.51 -31.83
CA ASN A 150 -28.95 23.04 -33.23
C ASN A 150 -27.70 23.57 -33.97
N ASN A 151 -26.53 23.57 -33.32
CA ASN A 151 -25.28 24.03 -33.93
C ASN A 151 -24.44 22.84 -34.42
N ASP A 152 -24.75 22.36 -35.62
CA ASP A 152 -24.15 21.16 -36.21
C ASP A 152 -22.62 21.22 -36.33
N LYS A 153 -22.05 22.42 -36.54
CA LYS A 153 -20.60 22.60 -36.64
C LYS A 153 -19.91 22.27 -35.32
N GLU A 154 -20.42 22.80 -34.21
CA GLU A 154 -19.86 22.55 -32.88
C GLU A 154 -20.13 21.12 -32.42
N ILE A 155 -21.32 20.58 -32.72
CA ILE A 155 -21.66 19.17 -32.44
C ILE A 155 -20.64 18.23 -33.08
N ASN A 156 -20.33 18.42 -34.38
CA ASN A 156 -19.34 17.59 -35.08
C ASN A 156 -17.92 17.75 -34.51
N LEU A 157 -17.53 18.97 -34.14
CA LEU A 157 -16.24 19.22 -33.51
C LEU A 157 -16.12 18.51 -32.16
N ILE A 158 -17.14 18.61 -31.31
CA ILE A 158 -17.17 17.98 -30.00
C ILE A 158 -17.18 16.46 -30.12
N ASN A 159 -17.95 15.89 -31.04
CA ASN A 159 -17.94 14.46 -31.32
C ASN A 159 -16.54 13.95 -31.72
N SER A 160 -15.79 14.72 -32.52
CA SER A 160 -14.39 14.38 -32.82
C SER A 160 -13.51 14.42 -31.58
N LYS A 161 -13.67 15.44 -30.72
CA LYS A 161 -12.91 15.55 -29.46
C LYS A 161 -13.25 14.42 -28.49
N LEU A 162 -14.51 14.01 -28.40
CA LEU A 162 -14.96 12.87 -27.58
C LEU A 162 -14.30 11.56 -28.03
N LYS A 163 -14.19 11.32 -29.34
CA LYS A 163 -13.46 10.15 -29.89
C LYS A 163 -12.01 10.13 -29.44
N THR A 164 -11.29 11.22 -29.67
CA THR A 164 -9.88 11.34 -29.26
C THR A 164 -9.72 11.21 -27.75
N GLN A 165 -10.61 11.82 -26.97
CA GLN A 165 -10.54 11.77 -25.53
C GLN A 165 -10.85 10.37 -24.98
N PHE A 166 -11.74 9.62 -25.64
CA PHE A 166 -11.99 8.22 -25.32
C PHE A 166 -10.77 7.34 -25.59
N GLU A 167 -10.04 7.53 -26.69
CA GLU A 167 -8.80 6.78 -26.97
C GLU A 167 -7.73 6.98 -25.87
N VAL A 168 -7.65 8.20 -25.33
CA VAL A 168 -6.80 8.49 -24.18
C VAL A 168 -7.28 7.75 -22.92
N ILE A 169 -8.58 7.78 -22.65
CA ILE A 169 -9.19 7.01 -21.54
C ILE A 169 -8.89 5.51 -21.70
N ASP A 170 -9.03 4.97 -22.90
CA ASP A 170 -8.79 3.55 -23.21
C ASP A 170 -7.33 3.16 -22.95
N THR A 171 -6.40 4.00 -23.40
CA THR A 171 -4.96 3.81 -23.17
C THR A 171 -4.59 3.87 -21.68
N GLU A 172 -5.16 4.83 -20.94
CA GLU A 172 -4.93 4.95 -19.50
C GLU A 172 -5.57 3.80 -18.71
N TYR A 173 -6.72 3.30 -19.16
CA TYR A 173 -7.35 2.09 -18.60
C TYR A 173 -6.39 0.91 -18.68
N ASP A 174 -5.79 0.63 -19.83
CA ASP A 174 -4.86 -0.49 -20.00
C ASP A 174 -3.63 -0.36 -19.09
N LYS A 175 -3.10 0.86 -18.91
CA LYS A 175 -2.01 1.12 -17.96
C LYS A 175 -2.41 0.79 -16.52
N ILE A 176 -3.63 1.18 -16.12
CA ILE A 176 -4.15 0.89 -14.78
C ILE A 176 -4.28 -0.61 -14.59
N ILE A 177 -4.91 -1.34 -15.51
CA ILE A 177 -5.07 -2.80 -15.39
C ILE A 177 -3.71 -3.47 -15.20
N LYS A 178 -2.74 -3.16 -16.06
CA LYS A 178 -1.40 -3.75 -15.97
C LYS A 178 -0.73 -3.50 -14.62
N ILE A 179 -0.77 -2.26 -14.14
CA ILE A 179 -0.12 -1.87 -12.88
C ILE A 179 -0.80 -2.53 -11.67
N PHE A 180 -2.13 -2.64 -11.69
CA PHE A 180 -2.86 -3.27 -10.60
C PHE A 180 -2.71 -4.79 -10.61
N GLU A 181 -2.64 -5.44 -11.77
CA GLU A 181 -2.30 -6.87 -11.90
C GLU A 181 -0.88 -7.16 -11.37
N GLU A 182 0.09 -6.28 -11.67
CA GLU A 182 1.44 -6.40 -11.12
C GLU A 182 1.46 -6.21 -9.59
N ALA A 183 0.64 -5.28 -9.08
CA ALA A 183 0.54 -5.02 -7.64
C ALA A 183 -0.19 -6.14 -6.88
N GLU A 184 -1.14 -6.84 -7.50
CA GLU A 184 -1.81 -8.01 -6.91
C GLU A 184 -0.86 -9.20 -6.72
N LYS A 185 0.12 -9.39 -7.62
CA LYS A 185 1.16 -10.42 -7.46
C LYS A 185 2.05 -10.24 -6.24
N ILE A 186 2.08 -9.04 -5.64
CA ILE A 186 2.82 -8.75 -4.40
C ILE A 186 1.99 -9.17 -3.17
N VAL A 187 0.67 -9.36 -3.34
CA VAL A 187 -0.27 -9.70 -2.27
C VAL A 187 -0.54 -11.21 -2.21
N ALA A 188 -0.40 -11.91 -3.34
CA ALA A 188 -0.52 -13.37 -3.46
C ALA A 188 0.77 -14.10 -3.11
#